data_AF-Q9X8B8-F1
#
_entry.id   AF-Q9X8B8-F1
#
_cell.length_a   1.000
_cell.length_b   1.000
_cell.length_c   1.000
_cell.angle_alpha   90.00
_cell.angle_beta   90.00
_cell.angle_gamma   90.00
#
_symmetry.space_group_name_H-M   'P 1'
#
loop_
_entity.id
_entity.type
_entity.pdbx_description
1 polymer ?
#
loop_
_entity_poly.entity_id
_entity_poly.type
_entity_poly.pdbx_seq_one_letter_code
_entity_poly.pdbx_strand_id
1 'polypeptide(L)'
;MPQRKDPSWEAAFRDTPRSPGRGRREADCVRQVTVRTAIAVLSGFPSCRPLPQRRGRQVNDSRPRQGAVPSDNPEGLASMVLIPRTLRIRRPRHTGIAVGVVALALTATACGSNDSSDTAGSEQTASPTAVSEEPAAPAEAAQTAFTSYASKRPFGDTVSALKKAVADNGMMILGDLNQAGALKSTGLNLKGAQSFFVGNPAKGKVFFDANPAIGTVIPLRMYVWAGDDGNSHVGYFDPAAMFTAVDPGLAEGGKQMAMAADKIAQGATGGSAQPGSKVAASFVSVASAKSFPDTEKALKKSVADNGMMILGDLNQAGALKSTGLHLKGARSYFVGNPTKGKMFFEANPAIGTVIPLRMYVWAGADGKAHIGYYDPAPLFQAVDAKLADGGEQMKMAASKIAEGAAK
;
A
#
# COMPACT_ATOMS: atom_id res chain seq x y z
N MET A 1 -19.96 45.39 -5.36
CA MET A 1 -18.73 45.22 -6.15
C MET A 1 -17.52 45.58 -5.30
N PRO A 2 -16.35 44.98 -5.57
CA PRO A 2 -15.45 44.41 -4.58
C PRO A 2 -14.20 45.25 -4.31
N GLN A 3 -13.48 44.93 -3.23
CA GLN A 3 -12.07 45.27 -3.09
C GLN A 3 -11.25 44.00 -3.35
N ARG A 4 -10.34 44.12 -4.33
CA ARG A 4 -9.43 43.11 -4.86
C ARG A 4 -8.03 43.41 -4.34
N LYS A 5 -7.28 42.33 -4.06
CA LYS A 5 -5.87 42.10 -4.43
C LYS A 5 -4.78 42.95 -3.74
N ASP A 6 -3.61 42.43 -3.39
CA ASP A 6 -2.97 41.14 -3.61
C ASP A 6 -1.79 40.97 -2.60
N PRO A 7 -1.22 39.76 -2.47
CA PRO A 7 -0.25 39.38 -1.44
C PRO A 7 1.21 39.48 -1.91
N SER A 8 2.15 39.79 -1.01
CA SER A 8 3.60 39.79 -1.27
C SER A 8 4.32 38.78 -0.38
N TRP A 9 4.69 37.62 -0.91
CA TRP A 9 5.65 36.70 -0.29
C TRP A 9 6.88 36.41 -1.18
N GLU A 10 7.06 37.15 -2.27
CA GLU A 10 8.19 37.06 -3.21
C GLU A 10 9.49 37.72 -2.70
N ALA A 11 10.06 37.25 -1.59
CA ALA A 11 11.34 37.77 -1.08
C ALA A 11 12.29 36.71 -0.49
N ALA A 12 12.41 35.54 -1.13
CA ALA A 12 13.38 34.51 -0.72
C ALA A 12 14.23 33.93 -1.87
N PHE A 13 14.44 34.69 -2.94
CA PHE A 13 15.38 34.31 -4.02
C PHE A 13 16.12 35.53 -4.55
N ARG A 14 17.24 35.88 -3.92
CA ARG A 14 18.35 36.65 -4.50
C ARG A 14 19.56 36.51 -3.59
N ASP A 15 20.56 35.74 -4.03
CA ASP A 15 21.97 36.14 -4.04
C ASP A 15 22.87 34.93 -4.30
N THR A 16 23.46 34.88 -5.50
CA THR A 16 24.75 34.23 -5.73
C THR A 16 25.44 34.95 -6.88
N PRO A 17 26.71 35.36 -6.74
CA PRO A 17 27.38 36.20 -7.72
C PRO A 17 27.83 35.39 -8.95
N ARG A 18 27.74 36.04 -10.10
CA ARG A 18 28.21 35.57 -11.42
C ARG A 18 29.36 36.48 -11.87
N SER A 19 30.49 35.92 -12.31
CA SER A 19 31.47 36.62 -13.16
C SER A 19 32.54 35.65 -13.74
N PRO A 20 33.30 36.00 -14.81
CA PRO A 20 32.90 35.59 -16.16
C PRO A 20 34.00 34.92 -17.03
N GLY A 21 33.53 34.12 -17.99
CA GLY A 21 33.97 33.95 -19.40
C GLY A 21 35.45 33.92 -19.82
N ARG A 22 35.87 32.81 -20.48
CA ARG A 22 36.08 32.69 -21.95
C ARG A 22 36.72 31.34 -22.29
N GLY A 23 36.30 30.77 -23.42
CA GLY A 23 36.69 29.42 -23.83
C GLY A 23 38.05 29.29 -24.50
N ARG A 24 38.52 28.05 -24.56
CA ARG A 24 39.25 27.48 -25.71
C ARG A 24 39.18 25.95 -25.62
N ARG A 25 39.18 25.32 -26.80
CA ARG A 25 39.22 23.87 -27.00
C ARG A 25 40.61 23.35 -26.60
N GLU A 26 40.67 22.22 -25.92
CA GLU A 26 41.65 21.16 -26.16
C GLU A 26 41.29 19.92 -25.33
N ALA A 27 41.53 18.77 -25.92
CA ALA A 27 41.36 17.45 -25.31
C ALA A 27 42.47 17.22 -24.28
N ASP A 28 42.15 16.64 -23.12
CA ASP A 28 43.04 15.65 -22.52
C ASP A 28 42.43 14.83 -21.38
N CYS A 29 43.07 13.69 -21.16
CA CYS A 29 42.65 12.51 -20.43
C CYS A 29 42.53 12.65 -18.89
N VAL A 30 41.53 11.93 -18.36
CA VAL A 30 41.43 11.15 -17.11
C VAL A 30 42.50 11.35 -16.01
N ARG A 31 42.03 11.62 -14.78
CA ARG A 31 42.56 10.93 -13.58
C ARG A 31 41.52 10.84 -12.45
N GLN A 32 41.03 9.64 -12.21
CA GLN A 32 40.37 9.26 -10.96
C GLN A 32 41.41 9.13 -9.85
N VAL A 33 41.08 9.64 -8.66
CA VAL A 33 41.83 9.42 -7.42
C VAL A 33 41.15 8.30 -6.66
N THR A 34 41.81 7.15 -6.60
CA THR A 34 41.43 6.00 -5.77
C THR A 34 42.16 6.08 -4.43
N VAL A 35 41.42 5.88 -3.35
CA VAL A 35 41.92 5.77 -1.96
C VAL A 35 42.76 4.49 -1.82
N ARG A 36 43.98 4.65 -1.29
CA ARG A 36 44.98 3.58 -1.10
C ARG A 36 44.66 2.71 0.13
N THR A 37 44.61 1.40 -0.09
CA THR A 37 44.86 0.36 0.93
C THR A 37 46.33 -0.06 0.86
N ALA A 38 46.90 -0.42 2.01
CA ALA A 38 48.32 -0.66 2.24
C ALA A 38 48.89 -1.94 1.59
N ILE A 39 50.21 -1.85 1.42
CA ILE A 39 51.21 -2.69 0.75
C ILE A 39 51.38 -4.09 1.38
N ALA A 40 51.53 -5.12 0.54
CA ALA A 40 52.49 -6.20 0.74
C ALA A 40 53.11 -6.59 -0.62
N VAL A 41 54.44 -6.53 -0.68
CA VAL A 41 55.30 -6.73 -1.84
C VAL A 41 55.56 -8.22 -2.05
N LEU A 42 55.52 -8.70 -3.30
CA LEU A 42 56.41 -9.75 -3.78
C LEU A 42 56.62 -9.59 -5.31
N SER A 43 57.86 -9.85 -5.70
CA SER A 43 58.60 -9.49 -6.91
C SER A 43 58.28 -10.28 -8.17
N GLY A 44 58.45 -9.65 -9.35
CA GLY A 44 58.70 -10.35 -10.63
C GLY A 44 58.26 -9.59 -11.90
N PHE A 45 59.16 -8.82 -12.52
CA PHE A 45 59.15 -8.40 -13.94
C PHE A 45 60.06 -9.35 -14.76
N PRO A 46 60.17 -9.33 -16.12
CA PRO A 46 59.60 -8.43 -17.15
C PRO A 46 58.91 -9.20 -18.33
N SER A 47 58.14 -8.63 -19.28
CA SER A 47 58.60 -7.82 -20.43
C SER A 47 57.44 -7.49 -21.40
N CYS A 48 57.58 -6.36 -22.10
CA CYS A 48 56.82 -5.79 -23.24
C CYS A 48 56.55 -6.78 -24.42
N ARG A 49 55.66 -6.64 -25.43
CA ARG A 49 54.98 -5.53 -26.16
C ARG A 49 53.94 -6.16 -27.18
N PRO A 50 53.29 -5.48 -28.17
CA PRO A 50 51.84 -5.57 -28.42
C PRO A 50 51.40 -6.04 -29.85
N LEU A 51 50.08 -5.96 -30.13
CA LEU A 51 49.32 -5.82 -31.42
C LEU A 51 48.32 -6.98 -31.71
N PRO A 52 47.32 -6.84 -32.62
CA PRO A 52 46.40 -5.73 -32.89
C PRO A 52 44.91 -6.20 -32.99
N GLN A 53 43.99 -5.24 -33.12
CA GLN A 53 42.58 -5.46 -33.52
C GLN A 53 42.47 -6.14 -34.90
N ARG A 54 41.50 -7.05 -35.06
CA ARG A 54 40.93 -7.41 -36.38
C ARG A 54 39.42 -7.22 -36.41
N ARG A 55 38.99 -6.49 -37.45
CA ARG A 55 37.63 -6.38 -37.95
C ARG A 55 37.13 -7.71 -38.53
N GLY A 56 35.86 -8.00 -38.26
CA GLY A 56 34.83 -8.40 -39.23
C GLY A 56 35.06 -9.60 -40.14
N ARG A 57 34.18 -10.60 -40.02
CA ARG A 57 33.60 -11.31 -41.18
C ARG A 57 32.25 -11.93 -40.79
N GLN A 58 31.19 -11.43 -41.43
CA GLN A 58 29.93 -12.15 -41.58
C GLN A 58 30.15 -13.43 -42.39
N VAL A 59 29.52 -14.52 -41.99
CA VAL A 59 29.14 -15.60 -42.90
C VAL A 59 27.70 -15.99 -42.56
N ASN A 60 26.85 -15.85 -43.56
CA ASN A 60 25.49 -16.35 -43.62
C ASN A 60 25.56 -17.68 -44.37
N ASP A 61 24.96 -18.75 -43.87
CA ASP A 61 24.54 -19.85 -44.74
C ASP A 61 23.34 -20.63 -44.17
N SER A 62 22.58 -21.20 -45.10
CA SER A 62 21.16 -21.51 -45.00
C SER A 62 20.87 -23.03 -44.98
N ARG A 63 20.03 -23.44 -44.02
CA ARG A 63 19.09 -24.60 -44.02
C ARG A 63 19.66 -26.06 -44.08
N PRO A 64 18.81 -27.14 -44.09
CA PRO A 64 18.36 -27.81 -42.85
C PRO A 64 18.48 -29.36 -42.93
N ARG A 65 18.42 -30.10 -41.81
CA ARG A 65 17.95 -31.51 -41.82
C ARG A 65 17.31 -31.94 -40.50
N GLN A 66 16.17 -32.60 -40.65
CA GLN A 66 15.48 -33.46 -39.70
C GLN A 66 16.30 -34.71 -39.38
N GLY A 67 16.01 -35.34 -38.24
CA GLY A 67 16.14 -36.79 -38.11
C GLY A 67 16.57 -37.33 -36.74
N ALA A 68 15.63 -38.03 -36.12
CA ALA A 68 15.80 -39.25 -35.33
C ALA A 68 16.27 -39.20 -33.87
N VAL A 69 15.33 -39.64 -33.02
CA VAL A 69 15.45 -40.26 -31.71
C VAL A 69 16.17 -41.62 -31.84
N PRO A 70 16.90 -42.08 -30.80
CA PRO A 70 16.55 -43.38 -30.23
C PRO A 70 16.48 -43.39 -28.69
N SER A 71 15.54 -44.19 -28.20
CA SER A 71 15.44 -44.76 -26.85
C SER A 71 16.48 -45.87 -26.70
N ASP A 72 17.15 -45.97 -25.54
CA ASP A 72 17.07 -47.13 -24.65
C ASP A 72 17.96 -46.98 -23.39
N ASN A 73 17.40 -47.48 -22.29
CA ASN A 73 17.86 -47.62 -20.90
C ASN A 73 18.91 -48.79 -20.79
N PRO A 74 19.39 -49.29 -19.62
CA PRO A 74 19.22 -48.89 -18.21
C PRO A 74 20.51 -49.03 -17.30
N GLU A 75 20.30 -48.85 -15.99
CA GLU A 75 21.04 -49.38 -14.82
C GLU A 75 22.30 -48.65 -14.29
N GLY A 76 22.28 -48.37 -12.98
CA GLY A 76 23.42 -47.84 -12.23
C GLY A 76 23.09 -47.41 -10.80
N LEU A 77 22.94 -48.40 -9.92
CA LEU A 77 22.70 -48.31 -8.48
C LEU A 77 23.68 -47.39 -7.72
N ALA A 78 23.16 -46.58 -6.79
CA ALA A 78 23.85 -46.25 -5.54
C ALA A 78 22.85 -45.80 -4.46
N SER A 79 22.47 -46.75 -3.59
CA SER A 79 21.86 -46.49 -2.29
C SER A 79 22.80 -45.70 -1.40
N MET A 80 22.32 -44.63 -0.77
CA MET A 80 22.95 -44.07 0.42
C MET A 80 21.89 -43.84 1.50
N VAL A 81 21.82 -44.82 2.40
CA VAL A 81 21.02 -44.79 3.63
C VAL A 81 21.69 -43.83 4.61
N LEU A 82 20.98 -42.78 5.02
CA LEU A 82 21.39 -41.91 6.11
C LEU A 82 20.51 -42.16 7.34
N ILE A 83 21.19 -42.63 8.38
CA ILE A 83 20.69 -43.02 9.70
C ILE A 83 20.07 -41.80 10.42
N PRO A 84 18.85 -41.90 10.99
CA PRO A 84 18.29 -40.83 11.80
C PRO A 84 18.94 -40.80 13.20
N ARG A 85 19.58 -39.66 13.53
CA ARG A 85 20.03 -39.35 14.90
C ARG A 85 18.82 -39.07 15.78
N THR A 86 18.62 -39.90 16.80
CA THR A 86 17.61 -39.76 17.85
C THR A 86 17.98 -38.62 18.81
N LEU A 87 17.25 -37.52 18.76
CA LEU A 87 17.30 -36.46 19.77
C LEU A 87 16.38 -36.84 20.93
N ARG A 88 16.99 -37.08 22.10
CA ARG A 88 16.32 -37.33 23.38
C ARG A 88 15.54 -36.08 23.82
N ILE A 89 14.21 -36.19 23.88
CA ILE A 89 13.32 -35.19 24.45
C ILE A 89 13.29 -35.37 25.98
N ARG A 90 13.77 -34.37 26.73
CA ARG A 90 13.54 -34.26 28.18
C ARG A 90 12.15 -33.68 28.41
N ARG A 91 11.26 -34.44 29.05
CA ARG A 91 9.95 -33.99 29.55
C ARG A 91 10.11 -33.23 30.87
N PRO A 92 9.55 -32.02 31.04
CA PRO A 92 9.26 -31.49 32.37
C PRO A 92 7.90 -31.99 32.86
N ARG A 93 7.86 -32.44 34.11
CA ARG A 93 6.67 -32.77 34.88
C ARG A 93 6.02 -31.47 35.32
N HIS A 94 4.77 -31.21 34.94
CA HIS A 94 3.94 -30.21 35.59
C HIS A 94 2.88 -30.92 36.43
N THR A 95 3.05 -30.77 37.73
CA THR A 95 2.09 -31.08 38.79
C THR A 95 0.82 -30.25 38.60
N GLY A 96 -0.32 -30.92 38.60
CA GLY A 96 -1.62 -30.28 38.65
C GLY A 96 -1.85 -29.57 39.97
N ILE A 97 -2.50 -28.42 39.92
CA ILE A 97 -3.23 -27.83 41.03
C ILE A 97 -4.55 -27.34 40.43
N ALA A 98 -5.64 -28.00 40.81
CA ALA A 98 -6.99 -27.50 40.65
C ALA A 98 -7.32 -26.61 41.85
N VAL A 99 -7.71 -25.37 41.60
CA VAL A 99 -8.38 -24.53 42.60
C VAL A 99 -9.70 -24.10 41.99
N GLY A 100 -10.78 -24.70 42.49
CA GLY A 100 -12.14 -24.20 42.27
C GLY A 100 -12.34 -22.95 43.09
N VAL A 101 -12.89 -21.90 42.46
CA VAL A 101 -13.38 -20.72 43.16
C VAL A 101 -14.89 -20.64 42.92
N VAL A 102 -15.60 -20.75 44.03
CA VAL A 102 -17.04 -20.57 44.21
C VAL A 102 -17.37 -19.08 44.00
N ALA A 103 -18.34 -18.78 43.14
CA ALA A 103 -18.95 -17.45 43.05
C ALA A 103 -20.31 -17.47 43.76
N LEU A 104 -20.37 -16.78 44.90
CA LEU A 104 -21.59 -16.40 45.61
C LEU A 104 -22.37 -15.40 44.77
N ALA A 105 -23.66 -15.68 44.51
CA ALA A 105 -24.61 -14.69 44.02
C ALA A 105 -25.24 -13.95 45.21
N LEU A 106 -25.06 -12.62 45.27
CA LEU A 106 -25.75 -11.73 46.20
C LEU A 106 -26.93 -11.09 45.45
N THR A 107 -28.14 -11.52 45.77
CA THR A 107 -29.39 -10.86 45.42
C THR A 107 -29.71 -9.81 46.48
N ALA A 108 -29.76 -8.54 46.10
CA ALA A 108 -30.26 -7.47 46.96
C ALA A 108 -31.78 -7.30 46.75
N THR A 109 -32.57 -7.75 47.71
CA THR A 109 -33.97 -7.36 47.92
C THR A 109 -33.99 -6.08 48.75
N ALA A 110 -34.48 -4.98 48.18
CA ALA A 110 -34.85 -3.80 48.94
C ALA A 110 -36.39 -3.72 49.01
N CYS A 111 -36.93 -3.98 50.21
CA CYS A 111 -38.29 -3.62 50.57
C CYS A 111 -38.31 -2.14 50.98
N GLY A 112 -39.33 -1.41 50.54
CA GLY A 112 -39.68 -0.10 51.06
C GLY A 112 -41.19 0.07 50.92
N SER A 113 -41.90 -0.01 52.05
CA SER A 113 -43.33 0.17 52.15
C SER A 113 -43.63 1.37 53.04
N ASN A 114 -44.75 2.04 52.73
CA ASN A 114 -45.58 2.91 53.57
C ASN A 114 -45.06 4.34 53.80
N ASP A 115 -45.90 5.38 53.85
CA ASP A 115 -47.28 5.62 53.41
C ASP A 115 -47.51 7.14 53.63
N SER A 116 -48.49 7.68 52.92
CA SER A 116 -49.32 8.84 53.32
C SER A 116 -48.74 10.26 53.28
N SER A 117 -49.42 11.01 52.40
CA SER A 117 -49.50 12.46 52.22
C SER A 117 -50.09 13.20 53.42
N ASP A 118 -49.62 14.43 53.67
CA ASP A 118 -50.52 15.56 53.93
C ASP A 118 -49.89 16.94 53.64
N THR A 119 -50.51 17.62 52.68
CA THR A 119 -50.87 19.05 52.56
C THR A 119 -50.01 20.13 53.24
N ALA A 120 -49.33 20.96 52.42
CA ALA A 120 -49.50 22.43 52.30
C ALA A 120 -48.23 23.13 51.79
N GLY A 121 -48.39 24.12 50.90
CA GLY A 121 -47.38 25.18 50.67
C GLY A 121 -46.80 25.21 49.26
N SER A 122 -47.40 26.05 48.42
CA SER A 122 -47.06 26.40 47.05
C SER A 122 -45.61 26.87 46.86
N GLU A 123 -44.87 26.26 45.93
CA GLU A 123 -43.84 26.94 45.14
C GLU A 123 -43.62 26.25 43.78
N GLN A 124 -43.46 27.11 42.78
CA GLN A 124 -43.53 26.90 41.34
C GLN A 124 -42.42 25.95 40.84
N THR A 125 -42.77 24.74 40.39
CA THR A 125 -41.82 23.84 39.70
C THR A 125 -42.18 23.81 38.22
N ALA A 126 -41.32 24.42 37.40
CA ALA A 126 -41.33 24.22 35.96
C ALA A 126 -41.12 22.72 35.67
N SER A 127 -41.95 22.18 34.78
CA SER A 127 -41.81 20.82 34.26
C SER A 127 -40.39 20.57 33.73
N PRO A 128 -39.75 19.42 34.02
CA PRO A 128 -38.59 19.03 33.24
C PRO A 128 -39.09 18.74 31.82
N THR A 129 -38.75 19.63 30.89
CA THR A 129 -38.82 19.33 29.47
C THR A 129 -37.98 18.09 29.24
N ALA A 130 -38.66 16.97 28.94
CA ALA A 130 -38.02 15.81 28.37
C ALA A 130 -37.29 16.29 27.12
N VAL A 131 -35.95 16.33 27.19
CA VAL A 131 -35.13 16.47 25.99
C VAL A 131 -35.30 15.16 25.26
N SER A 132 -36.25 15.14 24.33
CA SER A 132 -36.29 14.14 23.28
C SER A 132 -34.97 14.28 22.53
N GLU A 133 -34.06 13.34 22.77
CA GLU A 133 -32.87 13.15 21.96
C GLU A 133 -33.37 12.67 20.59
N GLU A 134 -33.60 13.64 19.72
CA GLU A 134 -33.87 13.41 18.31
C GLU A 134 -32.70 12.57 17.75
N PRO A 135 -32.96 11.40 17.15
CA PRO A 135 -31.90 10.60 16.59
C PRO A 135 -31.13 11.44 15.58
N ALA A 136 -29.85 11.68 15.84
CA ALA A 136 -28.97 12.31 14.88
C ALA A 136 -29.13 11.57 13.54
N ALA A 137 -29.55 12.30 12.51
CA ALA A 137 -29.59 11.78 11.15
C ALA A 137 -28.26 11.04 10.87
N PRO A 138 -28.29 9.85 10.25
CA PRO A 138 -27.08 9.10 9.99
C PRO A 138 -26.09 10.01 9.27
N ALA A 139 -24.93 10.23 9.89
CA ALA A 139 -23.87 11.04 9.31
C ALA A 139 -23.63 10.53 7.88
N GLU A 140 -23.82 11.41 6.90
CA GLU A 140 -23.70 11.05 5.50
C GLU A 140 -22.31 10.45 5.26
N ALA A 141 -22.27 9.22 4.77
CA ALA A 141 -21.01 8.50 4.58
C ALA A 141 -20.09 9.31 3.66
N ALA A 142 -18.84 9.51 4.07
CA ALA A 142 -17.86 10.23 3.26
C ALA A 142 -17.78 9.62 1.85
N GLN A 143 -17.89 10.44 0.80
CA GLN A 143 -17.92 9.97 -0.58
C GLN A 143 -16.59 10.22 -1.28
N THR A 144 -15.95 9.15 -1.77
CA THR A 144 -14.74 9.21 -2.60
C THR A 144 -15.09 9.04 -4.07
N ALA A 145 -14.18 9.40 -4.96
CA ALA A 145 -14.31 9.16 -6.39
C ALA A 145 -12.99 8.63 -6.96
N PHE A 146 -13.08 7.73 -7.93
CA PHE A 146 -11.96 7.42 -8.80
C PHE A 146 -11.67 8.63 -9.68
N THR A 147 -10.44 9.16 -9.64
CA THR A 147 -10.01 10.28 -10.47
C THR A 147 -8.92 9.81 -11.42
N SER A 148 -9.04 10.14 -12.71
CA SER A 148 -8.04 9.80 -13.72
C SER A 148 -7.58 11.01 -14.53
N TYR A 149 -6.37 10.95 -15.07
CA TYR A 149 -5.77 11.96 -15.93
C TYR A 149 -5.23 11.25 -17.16
N ALA A 150 -5.66 11.70 -18.34
CA ALA A 150 -5.11 11.22 -19.60
C ALA A 150 -3.76 11.88 -19.87
N SER A 151 -2.79 11.08 -20.30
CA SER A 151 -1.45 11.50 -20.72
C SER A 151 -1.26 11.15 -22.19
N LYS A 152 -0.88 12.14 -23.01
CA LYS A 152 -0.51 11.90 -24.42
C LYS A 152 0.85 11.20 -24.58
N ARG A 153 1.49 10.83 -23.45
CA ARG A 153 2.77 10.13 -23.42
C ARG A 153 2.54 8.62 -23.35
N PRO A 154 3.43 7.79 -23.90
CA PRO A 154 3.39 6.36 -23.69
C PRO A 154 3.66 6.01 -22.21
N PHE A 155 3.31 4.79 -21.82
CA PHE A 155 3.39 4.32 -20.43
C PHE A 155 4.73 4.61 -19.74
N GLY A 156 5.87 4.26 -20.37
CA GLY A 156 7.19 4.46 -19.77
C GLY A 156 7.54 5.93 -19.51
N ASP A 157 7.13 6.81 -20.42
CA ASP A 157 7.36 8.26 -20.30
C ASP A 157 6.46 8.86 -19.22
N THR A 158 5.21 8.41 -19.13
CA THR A 158 4.30 8.82 -18.04
C THR A 158 4.78 8.33 -16.68
N VAL A 159 5.32 7.10 -16.57
CA VAL A 159 5.94 6.63 -15.33
C VAL A 159 7.13 7.50 -14.94
N SER A 160 7.99 7.84 -15.90
CA SER A 160 9.15 8.73 -15.65
C SER A 160 8.72 10.12 -15.20
N ALA A 161 7.69 10.67 -15.85
CA ALA A 161 7.11 11.96 -15.47
C ALA A 161 6.41 11.91 -14.11
N LEU A 162 5.72 10.82 -13.76
CA LEU A 162 5.13 10.62 -12.44
C LEU A 162 6.21 10.63 -11.35
N LYS A 163 7.28 9.85 -11.52
CA LYS A 163 8.42 9.81 -10.59
C LYS A 163 9.01 11.19 -10.37
N LYS A 164 9.19 11.95 -11.46
CA LYS A 164 9.66 13.34 -11.39
C LYS A 164 8.67 14.25 -10.65
N ALA A 165 7.39 14.20 -11.01
CA ALA A 165 6.35 15.02 -10.38
C ALA A 165 6.22 14.73 -8.88
N VAL A 166 6.33 13.46 -8.47
CA VAL A 166 6.38 13.07 -7.05
C VAL A 166 7.55 13.75 -6.33
N ALA A 167 8.76 13.68 -6.89
CA ALA A 167 9.94 14.30 -6.30
C ALA A 167 9.84 15.84 -6.26
N ASP A 168 9.40 16.47 -7.35
CA ASP A 168 9.22 17.93 -7.46
C ASP A 168 8.20 18.47 -6.44
N ASN A 169 7.25 17.63 -5.99
CA ASN A 169 6.26 17.98 -4.96
C ASN A 169 6.70 17.58 -3.53
N GLY A 170 7.98 17.22 -3.32
CA GLY A 170 8.52 16.89 -1.99
C GLY A 170 7.97 15.59 -1.40
N MET A 171 7.54 14.67 -2.28
CA MET A 171 7.01 13.36 -1.94
C MET A 171 7.99 12.28 -2.40
N MET A 172 7.81 11.06 -1.88
CA MET A 172 8.64 9.89 -2.20
C MET A 172 7.77 8.74 -2.69
N ILE A 173 8.33 7.89 -3.53
CA ILE A 173 7.76 6.57 -3.82
C ILE A 173 8.31 5.61 -2.77
N LEU A 174 7.45 5.14 -1.88
CA LEU A 174 7.81 4.23 -0.80
C LEU A 174 7.73 2.75 -1.21
N GLY A 175 7.13 2.47 -2.36
CA GLY A 175 7.08 1.17 -2.99
C GLY A 175 6.33 1.23 -4.31
N ASP A 176 6.39 0.15 -5.06
CA ASP A 176 5.62 -0.01 -6.29
C ASP A 176 5.15 -1.47 -6.43
N LEU A 177 4.17 -1.68 -7.30
CA LEU A 177 3.67 -3.01 -7.63
C LEU A 177 3.48 -3.08 -9.14
N ASN A 178 4.12 -4.05 -9.79
CA ASN A 178 4.04 -4.26 -11.24
C ASN A 178 2.91 -5.24 -11.58
N GLN A 179 1.68 -4.74 -11.70
CA GLN A 179 0.51 -5.56 -12.06
C GLN A 179 0.65 -6.20 -13.45
N ALA A 180 1.20 -5.47 -14.43
CA ALA A 180 1.43 -6.03 -15.76
C ALA A 180 2.31 -7.28 -15.69
N GLY A 181 3.39 -7.23 -14.91
CA GLY A 181 4.27 -8.37 -14.65
C GLY A 181 3.55 -9.51 -13.94
N ALA A 182 2.76 -9.21 -12.91
CA ALA A 182 2.02 -10.22 -12.14
C ALA A 182 0.98 -10.99 -12.98
N LEU A 183 0.40 -10.35 -14.01
CA LEU A 183 -0.61 -10.93 -14.89
C LEU A 183 -0.03 -11.69 -16.09
N LYS A 184 1.28 -11.60 -16.36
CA LYS A 184 1.91 -12.36 -17.46
C LYS A 184 1.74 -13.87 -17.30
N SER A 185 1.77 -14.37 -16.06
CA SER A 185 1.59 -15.79 -15.76
C SER A 185 0.19 -16.32 -16.11
N THR A 186 -0.79 -15.44 -16.28
CA THR A 186 -2.16 -15.79 -16.70
C THR A 186 -2.37 -15.63 -18.21
N GLY A 187 -1.29 -15.37 -18.96
CA GLY A 187 -1.31 -15.10 -20.40
C GLY A 187 -1.78 -13.68 -20.77
N LEU A 188 -2.10 -12.82 -19.79
CA LEU A 188 -2.53 -11.45 -20.07
C LEU A 188 -1.30 -10.54 -20.19
N ASN A 189 -1.08 -10.02 -21.39
CA ASN A 189 0.06 -9.15 -21.70
C ASN A 189 -0.38 -7.69 -21.77
N LEU A 190 -0.40 -7.02 -20.63
CA LEU A 190 -0.70 -5.58 -20.56
C LEU A 190 0.50 -4.77 -21.06
N LYS A 191 0.23 -3.75 -21.90
CA LYS A 191 1.25 -2.80 -22.39
C LYS A 191 1.86 -1.96 -21.26
N GLY A 192 1.13 -1.78 -20.16
CA GLY A 192 1.60 -1.10 -18.96
C GLY A 192 0.52 -1.07 -17.88
N ALA A 193 0.89 -1.45 -16.65
CA ALA A 193 0.02 -1.45 -15.47
C ALA A 193 0.91 -1.52 -14.23
N GLN A 194 1.06 -0.41 -13.51
CA GLN A 194 1.92 -0.31 -12.33
C GLN A 194 1.36 0.67 -11.29
N SER A 195 1.27 0.22 -10.04
CA SER A 195 0.99 1.10 -8.91
C SER A 195 2.26 1.64 -8.27
N PHE A 196 2.21 2.89 -7.84
CA PHE A 196 3.23 3.57 -7.06
C PHE A 196 2.62 4.04 -5.75
N PHE A 197 3.30 3.76 -4.65
CA PHE A 197 2.86 4.11 -3.31
C PHE A 197 3.58 5.39 -2.87
N VAL A 198 2.89 6.51 -3.05
CA VAL A 198 3.43 7.86 -2.89
C VAL A 198 3.14 8.40 -1.49
N GLY A 199 4.16 8.91 -0.81
CA GLY A 199 4.03 9.45 0.54
C GLY A 199 5.19 10.35 0.94
N ASN A 200 5.01 11.12 1.99
CA ASN A 200 6.10 11.81 2.67
C ASN A 200 6.14 11.29 4.12
N PRO A 201 7.16 10.52 4.53
CA PRO A 201 7.21 9.95 5.87
C PRO A 201 7.10 10.98 7.00
N ALA A 202 7.71 12.17 6.85
CA ALA A 202 7.68 13.21 7.87
C ALA A 202 6.27 13.76 8.09
N LYS A 203 5.50 14.00 7.01
CA LYS A 203 4.08 14.34 7.12
C LYS A 203 3.24 13.16 7.58
N GLY A 204 3.56 11.96 7.09
CA GLY A 204 2.87 10.72 7.42
C GLY A 204 2.90 10.40 8.91
N LYS A 205 4.01 10.67 9.59
CA LYS A 205 4.15 10.51 11.05
C LYS A 205 2.99 11.16 11.81
N VAL A 206 2.63 12.40 11.45
CA VAL A 206 1.54 13.13 12.13
C VAL A 206 0.21 12.39 12.01
N PHE A 207 -0.08 11.82 10.84
CA PHE A 207 -1.31 11.04 10.65
C PHE A 207 -1.28 9.71 11.41
N PHE A 208 -0.13 9.03 11.43
CA PHE A 208 0.02 7.78 12.19
C PHE A 208 -0.05 7.99 13.71
N ASP A 209 0.47 9.12 14.22
CA ASP A 209 0.35 9.49 15.63
C ASP A 209 -1.11 9.75 16.01
N ALA A 210 -1.89 10.36 15.13
CA ALA A 210 -3.32 10.62 15.35
C ALA A 210 -4.14 9.33 15.30
N ASN A 211 -3.98 8.52 14.26
CA ASN A 211 -4.70 7.26 14.13
C ASN A 211 -3.93 6.26 13.26
N PRO A 212 -3.42 5.13 13.82
CA PRO A 212 -2.62 4.18 13.06
C PRO A 212 -3.39 3.52 11.90
N ALA A 213 -4.73 3.47 11.96
CA ALA A 213 -5.56 2.92 10.89
C ALA A 213 -5.39 3.66 9.55
N ILE A 214 -4.84 4.88 9.57
CA ILE A 214 -4.56 5.67 8.36
C ILE A 214 -3.61 4.97 7.39
N GLY A 215 -2.82 3.99 7.87
CA GLY A 215 -1.98 3.13 7.02
C GLY A 215 -2.77 2.31 6.00
N THR A 216 -4.09 2.26 6.09
CA THR A 216 -4.99 1.72 5.05
C THR A 216 -5.06 2.64 3.81
N VAL A 217 -4.91 3.95 3.99
CA VAL A 217 -4.92 4.95 2.90
C VAL A 217 -3.50 5.32 2.47
N ILE A 218 -2.61 5.61 3.43
CA ILE A 218 -1.26 6.12 3.13
C ILE A 218 -0.16 5.06 3.25
N PRO A 219 0.89 5.09 2.41
CA PRO A 219 1.06 5.99 1.25
C PRO A 219 -0.02 5.80 0.19
N LEU A 220 -0.35 6.90 -0.49
CA LEU A 220 -1.38 6.96 -1.52
C LEU A 220 -0.98 6.06 -2.70
N ARG A 221 -1.91 5.23 -3.16
CA ARG A 221 -1.72 4.48 -4.40
C ARG A 221 -2.04 5.38 -5.60
N MET A 222 -1.04 5.69 -6.41
CA MET A 222 -1.21 6.24 -7.75
C MET A 222 -0.91 5.15 -8.77
N TYR A 223 -1.83 4.90 -9.68
CA TYR A 223 -1.73 3.81 -10.65
C TYR A 223 -1.57 4.38 -12.06
N VAL A 224 -0.60 3.82 -12.80
CA VAL A 224 -0.34 4.16 -14.20
C VAL A 224 -0.69 2.97 -15.06
N TRP A 225 -1.44 3.18 -16.14
CA TRP A 225 -1.72 2.14 -17.13
C TRP A 225 -1.63 2.67 -18.55
N ALA A 226 -1.35 1.76 -19.49
CA ALA A 226 -1.41 2.05 -20.91
C ALA A 226 -2.87 1.98 -21.40
N GLY A 227 -3.28 2.96 -22.19
CA GLY A 227 -4.51 2.90 -22.98
C GLY A 227 -4.28 2.11 -24.27
N ASP A 228 -5.37 1.67 -24.89
CA ASP A 228 -5.32 0.93 -26.16
C ASP A 228 -4.87 1.81 -27.33
N ASP A 229 -5.10 3.11 -27.22
CA ASP A 229 -4.71 4.18 -28.14
C ASP A 229 -3.21 4.50 -28.13
N GLY A 230 -2.41 3.80 -27.30
CA GLY A 230 -0.97 4.03 -27.15
C GLY A 230 -0.63 5.19 -26.19
N ASN A 231 -1.65 5.90 -25.69
CA ASN A 231 -1.51 6.85 -24.61
C ASN A 231 -1.48 6.11 -23.27
N SER A 232 -1.37 6.86 -22.18
CA SER A 232 -1.43 6.28 -20.84
C SER A 232 -2.21 7.18 -19.92
N HIS A 233 -2.52 6.65 -18.74
CA HIS A 233 -3.31 7.35 -17.75
C HIS A 233 -2.65 7.24 -16.40
N VAL A 234 -2.92 8.23 -15.54
CA VAL A 234 -2.61 8.19 -14.11
C VAL A 234 -3.94 8.28 -13.36
N GLY A 235 -4.15 7.45 -12.36
CA GLY A 235 -5.38 7.47 -11.58
C GLY A 235 -5.18 7.08 -10.13
N TYR A 236 -6.09 7.56 -9.29
CA TYR A 236 -6.12 7.32 -7.85
C TYR A 236 -7.55 7.51 -7.34
N PHE A 237 -7.84 7.01 -6.15
CA PHE A 237 -9.07 7.38 -5.43
C PHE A 237 -8.82 8.62 -4.58
N ASP A 238 -9.77 9.54 -4.58
CA ASP A 238 -9.68 10.78 -3.80
C ASP A 238 -9.44 10.45 -2.30
N PRO A 239 -8.26 10.77 -1.76
CA PRO A 239 -7.92 10.44 -0.39
C PRO A 239 -8.67 11.29 0.64
N ALA A 240 -9.27 12.43 0.27
CA ALA A 240 -9.91 13.32 1.24
C ALA A 240 -11.03 12.60 2.00
N ALA A 241 -11.97 12.00 1.28
CA ALA A 241 -13.06 11.23 1.88
C ALA A 241 -12.57 9.94 2.54
N MET A 242 -11.51 9.31 2.02
CA MET A 242 -10.93 8.12 2.62
C MET A 242 -10.32 8.44 4.00
N PHE A 243 -9.57 9.53 4.15
CA PHE A 243 -9.05 9.97 5.45
C PHE A 243 -10.18 10.22 6.44
N THR A 244 -11.22 10.96 6.02
CA THR A 244 -12.39 11.23 6.86
C THR A 244 -13.10 9.95 7.31
N ALA A 245 -13.15 8.92 6.45
CA ALA A 245 -13.74 7.63 6.79
C ALA A 245 -12.91 6.81 7.81
N VAL A 246 -11.60 7.03 7.87
CA VAL A 246 -10.78 6.47 8.96
C VAL A 246 -11.03 7.25 10.25
N ASP A 247 -11.00 8.57 10.15
CA ASP A 247 -11.14 9.49 11.27
C ASP A 247 -11.52 10.89 10.76
N PRO A 248 -12.66 11.46 11.17
CA PRO A 248 -13.03 12.84 10.82
C PRO A 248 -11.97 13.88 11.19
N GLY A 249 -11.17 13.64 12.24
CA GLY A 249 -10.05 14.49 12.65
C GLY A 249 -8.91 14.55 11.62
N LEU A 250 -8.87 13.61 10.67
CA LEU A 250 -7.88 13.57 9.59
C LEU A 250 -8.34 14.27 8.30
N ALA A 251 -9.55 14.85 8.26
CA ALA A 251 -10.14 15.42 7.06
C ALA A 251 -9.24 16.48 6.37
N GLU A 252 -8.60 17.35 7.15
CA GLU A 252 -7.69 18.37 6.60
C GLU A 252 -6.42 17.76 5.99
N GLY A 253 -5.86 16.74 6.65
CA GLY A 253 -4.75 15.95 6.09
C GLY A 253 -5.14 15.26 4.78
N GLY A 254 -6.37 14.75 4.72
CA GLY A 254 -6.95 14.17 3.51
C GLY A 254 -7.03 15.15 2.35
N LYS A 255 -7.53 16.37 2.60
CA LYS A 255 -7.58 17.46 1.59
C LYS A 255 -6.18 17.82 1.09
N GLN A 256 -5.20 17.93 1.99
CA GLN A 256 -3.82 18.21 1.60
C GLN A 256 -3.22 17.10 0.73
N MET A 257 -3.52 15.84 1.05
CA MET A 257 -3.11 14.71 0.22
C MET A 257 -3.82 14.72 -1.14
N ALA A 258 -5.11 15.06 -1.20
CA ALA A 258 -5.85 15.18 -2.45
C ALA A 258 -5.26 16.27 -3.36
N MET A 259 -4.95 17.45 -2.82
CA MET A 259 -4.28 18.52 -3.56
C MET A 259 -2.90 18.12 -4.08
N ALA A 260 -2.13 17.37 -3.29
CA ALA A 260 -0.83 16.85 -3.74
C ALA A 260 -0.99 15.79 -4.84
N ALA A 261 -1.97 14.90 -4.74
CA ALA A 261 -2.26 13.90 -5.76
C ALA A 261 -2.65 14.55 -7.10
N ASP A 262 -3.50 15.57 -7.06
CA ASP A 262 -3.90 16.34 -8.25
C ASP A 262 -2.69 17.00 -8.92
N LYS A 263 -1.85 17.73 -8.17
CA LYS A 263 -0.63 18.34 -8.68
C LYS A 263 0.34 17.34 -9.30
N ILE A 264 0.53 16.19 -8.65
CA ILE A 264 1.42 15.14 -9.14
C ILE A 264 0.87 14.54 -10.43
N ALA A 265 -0.43 14.23 -10.49
CA ALA A 265 -1.05 13.67 -11.69
C ALA A 265 -1.06 14.68 -12.84
N GLN A 266 -1.34 15.96 -12.58
CA GLN A 266 -1.24 17.03 -13.57
C GLN A 266 0.20 17.18 -14.07
N GLY A 267 1.22 17.17 -13.20
CA GLY A 267 2.63 17.25 -13.60
C GLY A 267 3.10 16.03 -14.39
N ALA A 268 2.59 14.85 -14.06
CA ALA A 268 2.92 13.60 -14.74
C ALA A 268 2.34 13.53 -16.17
N THR A 269 1.10 14.01 -16.34
CA THR A 269 0.31 13.80 -17.56
C THR A 269 0.19 15.04 -18.45
N GLY A 270 0.28 16.24 -17.88
CA GLY A 270 -0.13 17.49 -18.52
C GLY A 270 -1.64 17.59 -18.76
N GLY A 271 -2.42 16.62 -18.28
CA GLY A 271 -3.87 16.55 -18.43
C GLY A 271 -4.62 17.20 -17.26
N SER A 272 -5.94 17.11 -17.32
CA SER A 272 -6.86 17.57 -16.27
C SER A 272 -7.58 16.38 -15.62
N ALA A 273 -8.00 16.58 -14.37
CA ALA A 273 -8.77 15.59 -13.61
C ALA A 273 -10.04 15.20 -14.37
N GLN A 274 -10.28 13.90 -14.50
CA GLN A 274 -11.53 13.31 -14.95
C GLN A 274 -12.09 12.50 -13.76
N PRO A 275 -12.92 13.10 -12.91
CA PRO A 275 -13.54 12.40 -11.79
C PRO A 275 -14.62 11.46 -12.30
N GLY A 276 -14.63 10.24 -11.76
CA GLY A 276 -15.69 9.27 -11.94
C GLY A 276 -16.84 9.49 -10.95
N SER A 277 -17.74 8.50 -10.89
CA SER A 277 -18.87 8.51 -9.97
C SER A 277 -18.41 8.54 -8.52
N LYS A 278 -19.09 9.34 -7.70
CA LYS A 278 -18.91 9.34 -6.26
C LYS A 278 -19.53 8.09 -5.65
N VAL A 279 -18.82 7.48 -4.72
CA VAL A 279 -19.23 6.28 -3.98
C VAL A 279 -18.82 6.39 -2.53
N ALA A 280 -19.43 5.59 -1.66
CA ALA A 280 -19.05 5.56 -0.25
C ALA A 280 -17.59 5.13 -0.06
N ALA A 281 -16.84 5.89 0.74
CA ALA A 281 -15.52 5.51 1.23
C ALA A 281 -15.67 4.61 2.47
N SER A 282 -16.03 3.35 2.26
CA SER A 282 -16.35 2.42 3.36
C SER A 282 -15.09 1.78 3.95
N PHE A 283 -14.56 2.36 5.03
CA PHE A 283 -13.46 1.78 5.79
C PHE A 283 -13.96 0.65 6.70
N VAL A 284 -13.26 -0.48 6.68
CA VAL A 284 -13.52 -1.65 7.54
C VAL A 284 -12.30 -1.92 8.41
N SER A 285 -12.53 -2.11 9.71
CA SER A 285 -11.52 -2.48 10.70
C SER A 285 -11.99 -3.70 11.49
N VAL A 286 -11.19 -4.76 11.48
CA VAL A 286 -11.43 -5.99 12.24
C VAL A 286 -10.39 -6.10 13.34
N ALA A 287 -10.83 -6.06 14.59
CA ALA A 287 -9.96 -6.29 15.74
C ALA A 287 -9.54 -7.77 15.81
N SER A 288 -8.26 -8.02 16.05
CA SER A 288 -7.72 -9.36 16.28
C SER A 288 -7.43 -9.57 17.75
N ALA A 289 -7.74 -10.76 18.28
CA ALA A 289 -7.33 -11.12 19.65
C ALA A 289 -5.82 -11.42 19.77
N LYS A 290 -5.10 -11.44 18.64
CA LYS A 290 -3.70 -11.85 18.53
C LYS A 290 -2.75 -10.66 18.54
N SER A 291 -1.47 -10.95 18.77
CA SER A 291 -0.38 -9.98 18.61
C SER A 291 -0.17 -9.61 17.15
N PHE A 292 0.47 -8.48 16.85
CA PHE A 292 0.77 -8.07 15.48
C PHE A 292 1.48 -9.16 14.65
N PRO A 293 2.58 -9.79 15.10
CA PRO A 293 3.23 -10.85 14.32
C PRO A 293 2.33 -12.07 14.08
N ASP A 294 1.51 -12.45 15.06
CA ASP A 294 0.60 -13.59 14.96
C ASP A 294 -0.56 -13.29 14.01
N THR A 295 -1.09 -12.07 14.03
CA THR A 295 -2.11 -11.61 13.07
C THR A 295 -1.55 -11.54 11.67
N GLU A 296 -0.30 -11.10 11.46
CA GLU A 296 0.34 -11.14 10.12
C GLU A 296 0.48 -12.57 9.61
N LYS A 297 0.91 -13.49 10.46
CA LYS A 297 1.01 -14.92 10.12
C LYS A 297 -0.37 -15.50 9.78
N ALA A 298 -1.39 -15.18 10.58
CA ALA A 298 -2.76 -15.62 10.35
C ALA A 298 -3.35 -15.01 9.08
N LEU A 299 -3.05 -13.75 8.78
CA LEU A 299 -3.47 -13.08 7.54
C LEU A 299 -2.89 -13.79 6.32
N LYS A 300 -1.58 -14.05 6.31
CA LYS A 300 -0.90 -14.79 5.22
C LYS A 300 -1.55 -16.16 4.99
N LYS A 301 -1.84 -16.88 6.08
CA LYS A 301 -2.52 -18.18 6.00
C LYS A 301 -3.95 -18.03 5.46
N SER A 302 -4.72 -17.11 6.00
CA SER A 302 -6.12 -16.86 5.61
C SER A 302 -6.23 -16.44 4.14
N VAL A 303 -5.29 -15.64 3.64
CA VAL A 303 -5.19 -15.30 2.21
C VAL A 303 -5.02 -16.57 1.36
N ALA A 304 -4.09 -17.45 1.72
CA ALA A 304 -3.84 -18.71 1.01
C ALA A 304 -5.03 -19.67 1.08
N ASP A 305 -5.64 -19.84 2.26
CA ASP A 305 -6.81 -20.71 2.48
C ASP A 305 -8.03 -20.25 1.64
N ASN A 306 -8.09 -18.96 1.29
CA ASN A 306 -9.13 -18.38 0.44
C ASN A 306 -8.74 -18.29 -1.04
N GLY A 307 -7.72 -19.01 -1.47
CA GLY A 307 -7.32 -19.11 -2.88
C GLY A 307 -6.76 -17.81 -3.46
N MET A 308 -6.23 -16.94 -2.59
CA MET A 308 -5.53 -15.71 -2.97
C MET A 308 -4.05 -15.83 -2.61
N MET A 309 -3.27 -14.88 -3.12
CA MET A 309 -1.85 -14.74 -2.83
C MET A 309 -1.50 -13.30 -2.48
N ILE A 310 -0.38 -13.15 -1.80
CA ILE A 310 0.23 -11.83 -1.56
C ILE A 310 1.12 -11.51 -2.75
N LEU A 311 0.76 -10.46 -3.48
CA LEU A 311 1.49 -9.95 -4.64
C LEU A 311 2.54 -8.91 -4.28
N GLY A 312 2.53 -8.42 -3.04
CA GLY A 312 3.52 -7.52 -2.48
C GLY A 312 3.16 -7.10 -1.07
N ASP A 313 4.10 -6.46 -0.38
CA ASP A 313 3.88 -5.82 0.90
C ASP A 313 4.57 -4.46 0.98
N LEU A 314 4.15 -3.66 1.95
CA LEU A 314 4.78 -2.39 2.27
C LEU A 314 4.95 -2.30 3.78
N ASN A 315 6.18 -2.15 4.26
CA ASN A 315 6.50 -2.00 5.69
C ASN A 315 6.46 -0.52 6.11
N GLN A 316 5.27 0.00 6.44
CA GLN A 316 5.12 1.41 6.85
C GLN A 316 5.81 1.69 8.19
N ALA A 317 5.81 0.75 9.13
CA ALA A 317 6.55 0.91 10.39
C ALA A 317 8.03 1.16 10.10
N GLY A 318 8.63 0.39 9.19
CA GLY A 318 10.00 0.58 8.72
C GLY A 318 10.24 1.93 8.06
N ALA A 319 9.33 2.34 7.17
CA ALA A 319 9.42 3.62 6.44
C ALA A 319 9.36 4.85 7.36
N LEU A 320 8.73 4.74 8.54
CA LEU A 320 8.58 5.83 9.49
C LEU A 320 9.72 5.90 10.53
N LYS A 321 10.58 4.87 10.65
CA LYS A 321 11.66 4.85 11.64
C LYS A 321 12.59 6.05 11.54
N SER A 322 12.93 6.50 10.33
CA SER A 322 13.81 7.65 10.10
C SER A 322 13.21 8.98 10.56
N THR A 323 11.90 9.02 10.82
CA THR A 323 11.18 10.20 11.33
C THR A 323 11.11 10.22 12.86
N GLY A 324 11.70 9.24 13.53
CA GLY A 324 11.63 9.05 14.98
C GLY A 324 10.33 8.39 15.46
N LEU A 325 9.41 8.05 14.56
CA LEU A 325 8.20 7.30 14.91
C LEU A 325 8.47 5.79 14.91
N HIS A 326 8.35 5.17 16.08
CA HIS A 326 8.56 3.74 16.29
C HIS A 326 7.23 3.02 16.48
N LEU A 327 6.60 2.64 15.37
CA LEU A 327 5.37 1.82 15.40
C LEU A 327 5.71 0.38 15.79
N LYS A 328 4.93 -0.20 16.72
CA LYS A 328 5.04 -1.62 17.13
C LYS A 328 4.70 -2.58 15.99
N GLY A 329 3.87 -2.15 15.05
CA GLY A 329 3.51 -2.91 13.86
C GLY A 329 2.65 -2.06 12.93
N ALA A 330 3.02 -2.01 11.65
CA ALA A 330 2.29 -1.32 10.59
C ALA A 330 2.80 -1.84 9.23
N ARG A 331 2.02 -2.72 8.61
CA ARG A 331 2.36 -3.32 7.32
C ARG A 331 1.14 -3.52 6.44
N SER A 332 1.21 -3.10 5.18
CA SER A 332 0.21 -3.44 4.18
C SER A 332 0.62 -4.66 3.37
N TYR A 333 -0.37 -5.49 3.07
CA TYR A 333 -0.27 -6.63 2.17
C TYR A 333 -1.19 -6.40 0.98
N PHE A 334 -0.67 -6.61 -0.21
CA PHE A 334 -1.42 -6.50 -1.46
C PHE A 334 -1.86 -7.87 -1.91
N VAL A 335 -3.13 -8.19 -1.67
CA VAL A 335 -3.71 -9.51 -1.84
C VAL A 335 -4.54 -9.60 -3.12
N GLY A 336 -4.44 -10.71 -3.83
CA GLY A 336 -5.24 -10.93 -5.02
C GLY A 336 -5.11 -12.33 -5.58
N ASN A 337 -5.89 -12.63 -6.60
CA ASN A 337 -5.78 -13.84 -7.40
C ASN A 337 -5.54 -13.40 -8.86
N PRO A 338 -4.35 -13.63 -9.44
CA PRO A 338 -4.06 -13.20 -10.81
C PRO A 338 -5.06 -13.73 -11.84
N THR A 339 -5.55 -14.96 -11.70
CA THR A 339 -6.52 -15.56 -12.63
C THR A 339 -7.86 -14.81 -12.62
N LYS A 340 -8.39 -14.47 -11.43
CA LYS A 340 -9.57 -13.60 -11.33
C LYS A 340 -9.25 -12.16 -11.75
N GLY A 341 -8.08 -11.66 -11.36
CA GLY A 341 -7.60 -10.33 -11.69
C GLY A 341 -7.59 -10.09 -13.20
N LYS A 342 -7.11 -11.07 -13.98
CA LYS A 342 -7.13 -11.04 -15.45
C LYS A 342 -8.47 -10.58 -16.00
N MET A 343 -9.58 -11.18 -15.54
CA MET A 343 -10.92 -10.84 -16.03
C MET A 343 -11.28 -9.37 -15.76
N PHE A 344 -10.91 -8.84 -14.59
CA PHE A 344 -11.16 -7.44 -14.27
C PHE A 344 -10.28 -6.49 -15.10
N PHE A 345 -9.00 -6.84 -15.32
CA PHE A 345 -8.09 -6.03 -16.14
C PHE A 345 -8.47 -6.04 -17.63
N GLU A 346 -8.99 -7.16 -18.14
CA GLU A 346 -9.53 -7.26 -19.51
C GLU A 346 -10.80 -6.41 -19.68
N ALA A 347 -11.63 -6.31 -18.65
CA ALA A 347 -12.83 -5.47 -18.67
C ALA A 347 -12.49 -3.98 -18.60
N ASN A 348 -11.59 -3.58 -17.69
CA ASN A 348 -11.15 -2.19 -17.58
C ASN A 348 -9.78 -2.10 -16.87
N PRO A 349 -8.69 -1.71 -17.56
CA PRO A 349 -7.36 -1.61 -16.97
C PRO A 349 -7.26 -0.65 -15.77
N ALA A 350 -8.17 0.33 -15.65
CA ALA A 350 -8.21 1.28 -14.54
C ALA A 350 -8.49 0.59 -13.19
N ILE A 351 -9.01 -0.64 -13.19
CA ILE A 351 -9.27 -1.42 -11.97
C ILE A 351 -8.01 -1.67 -11.14
N GLY A 352 -6.82 -1.56 -11.73
CA GLY A 352 -5.54 -1.60 -11.01
C GLY A 352 -5.37 -0.51 -9.94
N THR A 353 -6.23 0.52 -9.92
CA THR A 353 -6.35 1.43 -8.77
C THR A 353 -6.90 0.75 -7.52
N VAL A 354 -7.80 -0.21 -7.66
CA VAL A 354 -8.42 -0.94 -6.53
C VAL A 354 -7.68 -2.24 -6.23
N ILE A 355 -7.32 -3.01 -7.28
CA ILE A 355 -6.68 -4.32 -7.12
C ILE A 355 -5.17 -4.32 -7.46
N PRO A 356 -4.35 -5.14 -6.77
CA PRO A 356 -4.69 -6.02 -5.65
C PRO A 356 -5.21 -5.28 -4.42
N LEU A 357 -6.08 -5.95 -3.64
CA LEU A 357 -6.66 -5.37 -2.44
C LEU A 357 -5.56 -5.07 -1.43
N ARG A 358 -5.65 -3.92 -0.78
CA ARG A 358 -4.75 -3.56 0.30
C ARG A 358 -5.38 -3.99 1.63
N MET A 359 -4.73 -4.94 2.31
CA MET A 359 -5.06 -5.30 3.68
C MET A 359 -3.93 -4.81 4.58
N TYR A 360 -4.26 -3.93 5.52
CA TYR A 360 -3.31 -3.29 6.40
C TYR A 360 -3.40 -3.87 7.81
N VAL A 361 -2.28 -4.33 8.35
CA VAL A 361 -2.19 -4.82 9.73
C VAL A 361 -1.44 -3.79 10.55
N TRP A 362 -1.96 -3.44 11.73
CA TRP A 362 -1.24 -2.60 12.68
C TRP A 362 -1.41 -3.09 14.11
N ALA A 363 -0.45 -2.71 14.96
CA ALA A 363 -0.53 -2.92 16.39
C ALA A 363 -1.33 -1.79 17.05
N GLY A 364 -2.38 -2.13 17.78
CA GLY A 364 -3.11 -1.25 18.67
C GLY A 364 -2.31 -0.90 19.92
N ALA A 365 -2.77 0.15 20.63
CA ALA A 365 -2.14 0.58 21.88
C ALA A 365 -2.25 -0.48 22.99
N ASP A 366 -3.31 -1.28 22.94
CA ASP A 366 -3.61 -2.41 23.83
C ASP A 366 -2.72 -3.65 23.58
N GLY A 367 -1.80 -3.59 22.61
CA GLY A 367 -0.92 -4.69 22.24
C GLY A 367 -1.56 -5.75 21.34
N LYS A 368 -2.85 -5.62 21.05
CA LYS A 368 -3.54 -6.44 20.05
C LYS A 368 -3.34 -5.84 18.66
N ALA A 369 -3.65 -6.60 17.63
CA ALA A 369 -3.58 -6.11 16.26
C ALA A 369 -4.96 -5.83 15.69
N HIS A 370 -4.99 -5.07 14.61
CA HIS A 370 -6.15 -4.86 13.77
C HIS A 370 -5.82 -5.15 12.31
N ILE A 371 -6.85 -5.48 11.54
CA ILE A 371 -6.77 -5.65 10.09
C ILE A 371 -7.75 -4.66 9.46
N GLY A 372 -7.27 -3.80 8.58
CA GLY A 372 -8.05 -2.74 7.93
C GLY A 372 -7.97 -2.80 6.42
N TYR A 373 -9.07 -2.45 5.77
CA TYR A 373 -9.20 -2.35 4.32
C TYR A 373 -10.37 -1.43 3.96
N TYR A 374 -10.45 -0.98 2.72
CA TYR A 374 -11.67 -0.36 2.19
C TYR A 374 -12.52 -1.41 1.49
N ASP A 375 -13.83 -1.38 1.71
CA ASP A 375 -14.79 -2.22 0.99
C ASP A 375 -14.59 -2.03 -0.52
N PRO A 376 -14.18 -3.08 -1.26
CA PRO A 376 -13.90 -2.94 -2.68
C PRO A 376 -15.18 -2.81 -3.53
N ALA A 377 -16.36 -3.19 -3.04
CA ALA A 377 -17.59 -3.14 -3.83
C ALA A 377 -17.90 -1.73 -4.39
N PRO A 378 -18.02 -0.67 -3.56
CA PRO A 378 -18.22 0.69 -4.07
C PRO A 378 -17.04 1.17 -4.94
N LEU A 379 -15.81 0.78 -4.63
CA LEU A 379 -14.63 1.19 -5.40
C LEU A 379 -14.61 0.57 -6.81
N PHE A 380 -15.03 -0.69 -6.96
CA PHE A 380 -15.18 -1.33 -8.27
C PHE A 380 -16.24 -0.58 -9.10
N GLN A 381 -17.39 -0.28 -8.50
CA GLN A 381 -18.46 0.47 -9.17
C GLN A 381 -18.02 1.88 -9.61
N ALA A 382 -17.17 2.55 -8.83
CA ALA A 382 -16.63 3.86 -9.18
C ALA A 382 -15.65 3.82 -10.37
N VAL A 383 -14.94 2.71 -10.54
CA VAL A 383 -14.08 2.49 -11.73
C VAL A 383 -14.95 2.19 -12.94
N ASP A 384 -15.88 1.24 -12.81
CA ASP A 384 -16.82 0.86 -13.86
C ASP A 384 -18.02 0.13 -13.24
N ALA A 385 -19.23 0.59 -13.54
CA ALA A 385 -20.46 -0.05 -13.05
C ALA A 385 -20.58 -1.53 -13.47
N LYS A 386 -19.97 -1.93 -14.60
CA LYS A 386 -19.93 -3.33 -15.06
C LYS A 386 -19.11 -4.25 -14.16
N LEU A 387 -18.28 -3.68 -13.28
CA LEU A 387 -17.45 -4.43 -12.34
C LEU A 387 -18.13 -4.63 -10.97
N ALA A 388 -19.37 -4.16 -10.78
CA ALA A 388 -20.07 -4.21 -9.49
C ALA A 388 -20.13 -5.62 -8.89
N ASP A 389 -20.52 -6.63 -9.67
CA ASP A 389 -20.56 -8.03 -9.21
C ASP A 389 -19.18 -8.55 -8.80
N GLY A 390 -18.13 -8.15 -9.52
CA GLY A 390 -16.76 -8.43 -9.16
C GLY A 390 -16.36 -7.78 -7.84
N GLY A 391 -16.82 -6.54 -7.62
CA GLY A 391 -16.67 -5.81 -6.37
C GLY A 391 -17.27 -6.53 -5.17
N GLU A 392 -18.52 -7.01 -5.30
CA GLU A 392 -19.19 -7.79 -4.25
C GLU A 392 -18.47 -9.11 -3.94
N GLN A 393 -17.97 -9.80 -4.96
CA GLN A 393 -17.15 -10.99 -4.75
C GLN A 393 -15.86 -10.67 -3.98
N MET A 394 -15.19 -9.56 -4.30
CA MET A 394 -13.98 -9.14 -3.61
C MET A 394 -14.26 -8.65 -2.19
N LYS A 395 -15.43 -8.06 -1.93
CA LYS A 395 -15.89 -7.68 -0.59
C LYS A 395 -16.05 -8.89 0.30
N MET A 396 -16.77 -9.91 -0.16
CA MET A 396 -16.94 -11.17 0.57
C MET A 396 -15.58 -11.82 0.85
N ALA A 397 -14.68 -11.83 -0.14
CA ALA A 397 -13.34 -12.36 0.00
C ALA A 397 -12.50 -11.60 1.05
N ALA A 398 -12.54 -10.26 1.04
CA ALA A 398 -11.84 -9.42 2.01
C ALA A 398 -12.35 -9.65 3.44
N SER A 399 -13.67 -9.70 3.65
CA SER A 399 -14.29 -9.98 4.95
C SER A 399 -13.85 -11.34 5.47
N LYS A 400 -13.97 -12.39 4.64
CA LYS A 400 -13.59 -13.74 5.03
C LYS A 400 -12.10 -13.86 5.38
N ILE A 401 -11.22 -13.21 4.61
CA ILE A 401 -9.80 -13.18 4.94
C ILE A 401 -9.58 -12.51 6.30
N ALA A 402 -10.10 -11.30 6.47
CA ALA A 402 -9.86 -10.47 7.66
C ALA A 402 -10.38 -11.16 8.92
N GLU A 403 -11.63 -11.66 8.89
CA GLU A 403 -12.23 -12.38 10.01
C GLU A 403 -11.48 -13.69 10.32
N GLY A 404 -11.11 -14.46 9.29
CA GLY A 404 -10.37 -15.71 9.48
C GLY A 404 -8.96 -15.50 10.04
N ALA A 405 -8.35 -14.35 9.76
CA ALA A 405 -7.05 -13.98 10.31
C ALA A 405 -7.15 -13.44 11.74
N ALA A 406 -8.22 -12.69 12.03
CA ALA A 406 -8.43 -12.02 13.30
C ALA A 406 -8.75 -12.96 14.46
N LYS A 407 -9.51 -14.03 14.19
CA LYS A 407 -9.97 -15.05 15.15
C LYS A 407 -8.88 -16.01 15.60
#